data_AF-T0YPK0-F1
#
_entry.id   AF-T0YPK0-F1
#
_cell.length_a   1.000
_cell.length_b   1.000
_cell.length_c   1.000
_cell.angle_alpha   90.00
_cell.angle_beta   90.00
_cell.angle_gamma   90.00
#
_symmetry.space_group_name_H-M   'P 1'
#
loop_
_entity.id
_entity.type
_entity.pdbx_description
1 polymer ?
#
loop_
_entity_poly.entity_id
_entity_poly.type
_entity_poly.pdbx_seq_one_letter_code
_entity_poly.pdbx_strand_id
1 'polypeptide(L)'
;PTYIFVGTMVALIVVGLIRSLTGAVHHAIGVYPPIPHPAEALTPFLILTAFASGCSSMTGIEAVSNSVRSFRQPQGRNAARTLTLLGAVLVVLFLGVTLLDVIYGVGPRPSGSPTVLAQIAADVFSGPGRFFFYVIQFATMVVLILAANASFNGFPRLCAFLARDDHLPHRFGAYG
;
A
#
# COMPACT_ATOMS: atom_id res chain seq x y z
N PRO A 1 1.19 12.56 -8.61
CA PRO A 1 0.58 11.95 -7.41
C PRO A 1 1.34 10.72 -6.92
N THR A 2 1.50 9.68 -7.74
CA THR A 2 2.16 8.42 -7.35
C THR A 2 3.64 8.61 -6.97
N TYR A 3 4.40 9.37 -7.75
CA TYR A 3 5.80 9.69 -7.42
C TYR A 3 5.93 10.47 -6.10
N ILE A 4 4.99 11.38 -5.82
CA ILE A 4 4.96 12.14 -4.57
C ILE A 4 4.72 11.18 -3.41
N PHE A 5 3.73 10.29 -3.54
CA PHE A 5 3.45 9.27 -2.53
C PHE A 5 4.69 8.40 -2.25
N VAL A 6 5.29 7.81 -3.29
CA VAL A 6 6.50 6.98 -3.15
C VAL A 6 7.63 7.78 -2.48
N GLY A 7 7.89 9.01 -2.94
CA GLY A 7 8.92 9.87 -2.34
C GLY A 7 8.67 10.17 -0.87
N THR A 8 7.43 10.51 -0.49
CA THR A 8 7.06 10.78 0.90
C THR A 8 7.12 9.54 1.79
N MET A 9 6.78 8.36 1.25
CA MET A 9 6.89 7.08 1.97
C MET A 9 8.36 6.69 2.19
N VAL A 10 9.19 6.80 1.16
CA VAL A 10 10.64 6.57 1.29
C VAL A 10 11.25 7.55 2.30
N ALA A 11 10.86 8.82 2.26
CA ALA A 11 11.31 9.81 3.24
C ALA A 11 10.86 9.45 4.67
N LEU A 12 9.61 9.03 4.86
CA LEU A 12 9.11 8.55 6.16
C LEU A 12 9.95 7.37 6.67
N ILE A 13 10.23 6.38 5.82
CA ILE A 13 11.03 5.20 6.16
C ILE A 13 12.44 5.62 6.57
N VAL A 14 13.13 6.39 5.72
CA VAL A 14 14.52 6.81 5.97
C VAL A 14 14.63 7.66 7.22
N VAL A 15 13.78 8.68 7.38
CA VAL A 15 13.79 9.55 8.57
C VAL A 15 13.42 8.77 9.81
N GLY A 16 12.43 7.88 9.74
CA GLY A 16 12.02 7.03 10.87
C GLY A 16 13.13 6.11 11.34
N LEU A 17 13.90 5.52 10.41
CA LEU A 17 15.06 4.69 10.73
C LEU A 17 16.21 5.53 11.33
N ILE A 18 16.50 6.71 10.79
CA ILE A 18 17.52 7.62 11.35
C ILE A 18 17.15 8.03 12.78
N ARG A 19 15.88 8.38 13.04
CA ARG A 19 15.41 8.72 14.38
C ARG A 19 15.52 7.54 15.35
N SER A 20 15.26 6.33 14.88
CA SER A 20 15.46 5.11 15.67
C SER A 20 16.93 4.89 16.04
N LEU A 21 17.85 5.06 15.08
CA LEU A 21 19.28 4.84 15.31
C LEU A 21 19.92 5.92 16.19
N THR A 22 19.40 7.14 16.15
CA THR A 22 19.87 8.27 16.99
C THR A 22 19.30 8.26 18.41
N GLY A 23 18.47 7.26 18.76
CA GLY A 23 17.86 7.16 20.08
C GLY A 23 16.78 8.20 20.37
N ALA A 24 16.27 8.89 19.33
CA ALA A 24 15.21 9.89 19.47
C ALA A 24 13.81 9.28 19.70
N VAL A 25 13.72 7.94 19.71
CA VAL A 25 12.49 7.16 19.93
C VAL A 25 12.50 6.67 21.37
N HIS A 26 11.46 7.04 22.13
CA HIS A 26 11.33 6.71 23.55
C HIS A 26 10.51 5.42 23.79
N HIS A 27 10.01 4.79 22.72
CA HIS A 27 9.28 3.53 22.81
C HIS A 27 10.22 2.34 22.82
N ALA A 28 9.96 1.38 23.71
CA ALA A 28 10.64 0.10 23.70
C ALA A 28 10.23 -0.68 22.45
N ILE A 29 11.21 -1.09 21.64
CA ILE A 29 11.02 -1.84 20.40
C ILE A 29 10.15 -3.08 20.67
N GLY A 30 9.11 -3.28 19.87
CA GLY A 30 8.23 -4.45 19.99
C GLY A 30 7.26 -4.43 21.18
N VAL A 31 7.16 -3.31 21.90
CA VAL A 31 6.13 -3.15 22.94
C VAL A 31 4.88 -2.54 22.32
N TYR A 32 3.89 -3.38 22.08
CA TYR A 32 2.58 -2.99 21.59
C TYR A 32 1.61 -2.69 22.75
N PRO A 33 0.58 -1.85 22.54
CA PRO A 33 -0.51 -1.71 23.50
C PRO A 33 -1.13 -3.08 23.84
N PRO A 34 -1.57 -3.32 25.08
CA PRO A 34 -2.18 -4.58 25.47
C PRO A 34 -3.35 -4.94 24.55
N ILE A 35 -3.35 -6.15 24.02
CA ILE A 35 -4.46 -6.65 23.22
C ILE A 35 -5.68 -6.80 24.16
N PRO A 36 -6.85 -6.22 23.83
CA PRO A 36 -8.04 -6.26 24.71
C PRO A 36 -8.59 -7.66 24.98
N HIS A 37 -8.18 -8.66 24.19
CA HIS A 37 -8.62 -10.03 24.26
C HIS A 37 -7.43 -10.96 24.55
N PRO A 38 -7.66 -12.09 25.24
CA PRO A 38 -6.60 -13.07 25.46
C PRO A 38 -5.99 -13.48 24.11
N ALA A 39 -4.65 -13.54 24.07
CA ALA A 39 -3.95 -13.97 22.87
C ALA A 39 -4.42 -15.38 22.50
N GLU A 40 -5.10 -15.50 21.36
CA GLU A 40 -5.53 -16.79 20.82
C GLU A 40 -4.29 -17.63 20.49
N ALA A 41 -4.44 -18.95 20.54
CA ALA A 41 -3.37 -19.86 20.16
C ALA A 41 -2.96 -19.61 18.69
N LEU A 42 -1.65 -19.56 18.44
CA LEU A 42 -1.13 -19.45 17.09
C LEU A 42 -1.43 -20.75 16.34
N THR A 43 -2.45 -20.73 15.49
CA THR A 43 -2.83 -21.88 14.66
C THR A 43 -2.32 -21.71 13.23
N PRO A 44 -2.06 -22.81 12.49
CA PRO A 44 -1.76 -22.74 11.07
C PRO A 44 -2.83 -21.99 10.27
N PHE A 45 -4.10 -22.13 10.67
CA PHE A 45 -5.22 -21.40 10.08
C PHE A 45 -5.10 -19.88 10.29
N LEU A 46 -4.70 -19.44 11.49
CA LEU A 46 -4.46 -18.03 11.79
C LEU A 46 -3.30 -17.46 10.95
N ILE A 47 -2.21 -18.22 10.80
CA ILE A 47 -1.07 -17.84 9.95
C ILE A 47 -1.51 -17.68 8.49
N LEU A 48 -2.27 -18.65 7.97
CA LEU A 48 -2.80 -18.59 6.61
C LEU A 48 -3.77 -17.42 6.41
N THR A 49 -4.58 -17.09 7.41
CA THR A 49 -5.50 -15.95 7.39
C THR A 49 -4.75 -14.62 7.37
N ALA A 50 -3.71 -14.48 8.20
CA ALA A 50 -2.85 -13.32 8.21
C ALA A 50 -2.11 -13.17 6.86
N PHE A 51 -1.60 -14.27 6.32
CA PHE A 51 -0.96 -14.31 5.01
C PHE A 51 -1.92 -13.90 3.88
N ALA A 52 -3.13 -14.47 3.83
CA ALA A 52 -4.15 -14.13 2.85
C ALA A 52 -4.56 -12.65 2.93
N SER A 53 -4.70 -12.12 4.15
CA SER A 53 -4.97 -10.68 4.37
C SER A 53 -3.83 -9.81 3.85
N GLY A 54 -2.57 -10.24 4.05
CA GLY A 54 -1.38 -9.59 3.50
C GLY A 54 -1.34 -9.59 1.97
N CYS A 55 -1.70 -10.71 1.32
CA CYS A 55 -1.75 -10.81 -0.14
C CYS A 55 -2.72 -9.80 -0.78
N SER A 56 -3.78 -9.38 -0.06
CA SER A 56 -4.69 -8.33 -0.54
C SER A 56 -3.98 -7.00 -0.81
N SER A 57 -2.89 -6.69 -0.08
CA SER A 57 -2.08 -5.49 -0.31
C SER A 57 -1.31 -5.51 -1.64
N MET A 58 -1.13 -6.67 -2.26
CA MET A 58 -0.46 -6.84 -3.56
C MET A 58 -1.42 -6.71 -4.75
N THR A 59 -2.70 -6.49 -4.49
CA THR A 59 -3.68 -6.25 -5.55
C THR A 59 -3.34 -4.99 -6.34
N GLY A 60 -3.59 -5.00 -7.65
CA GLY A 60 -3.31 -3.86 -8.54
C GLY A 60 -2.03 -3.99 -9.38
N ILE A 61 -1.13 -4.94 -9.09
CA ILE A 61 -0.03 -5.27 -10.03
C ILE A 61 -0.57 -5.82 -11.37
N GLU A 62 -1.76 -6.41 -11.34
CA GLU A 62 -2.49 -6.95 -12.50
C GLU A 62 -2.88 -5.86 -13.51
N ALA A 63 -3.01 -4.60 -13.07
CA ALA A 63 -3.29 -3.50 -13.99
C ALA A 63 -2.16 -3.32 -15.02
N VAL A 64 -0.91 -3.61 -14.62
CA VAL A 64 0.25 -3.56 -15.53
C VAL A 64 0.25 -4.74 -16.48
N SER A 65 -0.07 -5.95 -16.02
CA SER A 65 -0.15 -7.14 -16.89
C SER A 65 -1.28 -7.04 -17.91
N ASN A 66 -2.39 -6.39 -17.56
CA ASN A 66 -3.51 -6.16 -18.47
C ASN A 66 -3.24 -5.04 -19.50
N SER A 67 -2.20 -4.22 -19.27
CA SER A 67 -1.85 -3.07 -20.12
C SER A 67 -0.60 -3.31 -20.98
N VAL A 68 -0.16 -4.57 -21.16
CA VAL A 68 1.06 -4.91 -21.91
C VAL A 68 1.07 -4.33 -23.33
N ARG A 69 -0.09 -4.33 -24.01
CA ARG A 69 -0.23 -3.79 -25.38
C ARG A 69 0.00 -2.27 -25.46
N SER A 70 -0.12 -1.55 -24.35
CA SER A 70 0.10 -0.11 -24.27
C SER A 70 1.58 0.28 -24.14
N PHE A 71 2.49 -0.69 -23.92
CA PHE A 71 3.92 -0.42 -23.82
C PHE A 71 4.55 -0.21 -25.21
N ARG A 72 5.61 0.60 -25.26
CA ARG A 72 6.44 0.71 -26.47
C ARG A 72 7.08 -0.63 -26.80
N GLN A 73 7.30 -0.90 -28.09
CA GLN A 73 8.05 -2.09 -28.49
C GLN A 73 9.49 -2.05 -27.96
N PRO A 74 10.06 -3.17 -27.48
CA PRO A 74 9.43 -4.49 -27.30
C PRO A 74 8.48 -4.54 -26.08
N GLN A 75 7.19 -4.79 -26.35
CA GLN A 75 6.09 -4.68 -25.38
C GLN A 75 6.29 -5.56 -24.15
N GLY A 76 6.52 -6.87 -24.35
CA GLY A 76 6.66 -7.82 -23.26
C GLY A 76 7.84 -7.51 -22.33
N ARG A 77 9.00 -7.12 -22.89
CA ARG A 77 10.19 -6.80 -22.09
C ARG A 77 10.02 -5.52 -21.28
N ASN A 78 9.37 -4.51 -21.87
CA ASN A 78 9.10 -3.24 -21.19
C ASN A 78 8.03 -3.40 -20.10
N ALA A 79 6.98 -4.18 -20.35
CA ALA A 79 5.97 -4.51 -19.36
C ALA A 79 6.57 -5.32 -18.20
N ALA A 80 7.39 -6.35 -18.47
CA ALA A 80 8.06 -7.14 -17.45
C ALA A 80 8.97 -6.29 -16.56
N ARG A 81 9.83 -5.43 -17.15
CA ARG A 81 10.68 -4.49 -16.40
C ARG A 81 9.87 -3.57 -15.50
N THR A 82 8.76 -3.05 -16.02
CA THR A 82 7.87 -2.16 -15.25
C THR A 82 7.21 -2.90 -14.09
N LEU A 83 6.75 -4.12 -14.31
CA LEU A 83 6.17 -4.97 -13.26
C LEU A 83 7.21 -5.30 -12.18
N THR A 84 8.45 -5.64 -12.56
CA THR A 84 9.54 -5.91 -11.61
C THR A 84 9.88 -4.66 -10.78
N LEU A 85 9.97 -3.49 -11.41
CA LEU A 85 10.23 -2.23 -10.70
C LEU A 85 9.09 -1.88 -9.74
N LEU A 86 7.84 -2.03 -10.17
CA LEU A 86 6.67 -1.82 -9.32
C LEU A 86 6.70 -2.76 -8.12
N GLY A 87 6.92 -4.07 -8.34
CA GLY A 87 7.04 -5.06 -7.28
C GLY A 87 8.16 -4.76 -6.30
N ALA A 88 9.33 -4.36 -6.79
CA ALA A 88 10.46 -3.97 -5.95
C ALA A 88 10.12 -2.75 -5.07
N VAL A 89 9.49 -1.72 -5.63
CA VAL A 89 9.05 -0.54 -4.86
C VAL A 89 8.03 -0.95 -3.79
N LEU A 90 7.04 -1.78 -4.14
CA LEU A 90 6.04 -2.25 -3.16
C LEU A 90 6.67 -3.04 -2.02
N VAL A 91 7.61 -3.95 -2.32
CA VAL A 91 8.33 -4.73 -1.31
C VAL A 91 9.13 -3.81 -0.38
N VAL A 92 9.86 -2.83 -0.92
CA VAL A 92 10.65 -1.88 -0.11
C VAL A 92 9.74 -1.04 0.79
N LEU A 93 8.65 -0.51 0.26
CA LEU A 93 7.71 0.29 1.05
C LEU A 93 7.03 -0.55 2.13
N PHE A 94 6.55 -1.75 1.78
CA PHE A 94 5.86 -2.65 2.70
C PHE A 94 6.77 -3.11 3.85
N LEU A 95 7.99 -3.56 3.54
CA LEU A 95 8.95 -3.97 4.55
C LEU A 95 9.42 -2.79 5.40
N GLY A 96 9.64 -1.61 4.79
CA GLY A 96 10.05 -0.41 5.51
C GLY A 96 8.99 0.07 6.51
N VAL A 97 7.71 0.09 6.11
CA VAL A 97 6.61 0.45 7.03
C VAL A 97 6.42 -0.60 8.11
N THR A 98 6.47 -1.90 7.76
CA THR A 98 6.40 -2.99 8.75
C THR A 98 7.53 -2.91 9.77
N LEU A 99 8.75 -2.57 9.34
CA LEU A 99 9.88 -2.38 10.25
C LEU A 99 9.66 -1.19 11.19
N LEU A 100 9.17 -0.06 10.67
CA LEU A 100 8.83 1.09 11.51
C LEU A 100 7.70 0.78 12.50
N ASP A 101 6.69 0.02 12.09
CA ASP A 101 5.61 -0.43 12.98
C ASP A 101 6.16 -1.15 14.22
N VAL A 102 7.09 -2.10 14.01
CA VAL A 102 7.78 -2.83 15.09
C VAL A 102 8.66 -1.93 15.95
N ILE A 103 9.42 -1.02 15.34
CA ILE A 103 10.32 -0.11 16.05
C ILE A 103 9.54 0.87 16.93
N TYR A 104 8.45 1.42 16.41
CA TYR A 104 7.66 2.45 17.09
C TYR A 104 6.55 1.84 17.98
N GLY A 105 6.35 0.51 17.94
CA GLY A 105 5.35 -0.18 18.77
C GLY A 105 3.91 0.20 18.39
N VAL A 106 3.69 0.53 17.12
CA VAL A 106 2.40 1.00 16.62
C VAL A 106 1.50 -0.20 16.36
N GLY A 107 0.20 -0.07 16.61
CA GLY A 107 -0.75 -1.16 16.39
C GLY A 107 -2.04 -0.70 15.74
N PRO A 108 -2.78 -1.59 15.06
CA PRO A 108 -4.12 -1.29 14.57
C PRO A 108 -5.03 -0.93 15.75
N ARG A 109 -5.74 0.19 15.64
CA ARG A 109 -6.72 0.60 16.65
C ARG A 109 -8.09 -0.01 16.38
N PRO A 110 -8.87 -0.39 17.41
CA PRO A 110 -10.23 -0.93 17.23
C PRO A 110 -11.17 0.01 16.46
N SER A 111 -10.97 1.32 16.59
CA SER A 111 -11.71 2.36 15.86
C SER A 111 -11.34 2.47 14.38
N GLY A 112 -10.29 1.77 13.90
CA GLY A 112 -9.73 1.91 12.56
C GLY A 112 -9.03 3.26 12.29
N SER A 113 -9.00 4.15 13.27
CA SER A 113 -8.41 5.50 13.16
C SER A 113 -7.70 5.91 14.46
N PRO A 114 -6.53 6.57 14.38
CA PRO A 114 -5.72 6.79 13.18
C PRO A 114 -5.18 5.48 12.56
N THR A 115 -4.89 5.50 11.26
CA THR A 115 -4.25 4.37 10.56
C THR A 115 -2.86 4.09 11.11
N VAL A 116 -2.32 2.89 10.89
CA VAL A 116 -0.92 2.55 11.27
C VAL A 116 0.07 3.55 10.67
N LEU A 117 -0.10 3.88 9.38
CA LEU A 117 0.74 4.87 8.71
C LEU A 117 0.65 6.26 9.36
N ALA A 118 -0.55 6.67 9.79
CA ALA A 118 -0.76 7.94 10.47
C ALA A 118 -0.10 7.98 11.85
N GLN A 119 -0.18 6.87 12.59
CA GLN A 119 0.50 6.73 13.88
C GLN A 119 2.02 6.82 13.71
N ILE A 120 2.60 6.03 12.80
CA ILE A 120 4.05 6.07 12.50
C ILE A 120 4.47 7.49 12.08
N ALA A 121 3.73 8.14 11.18
CA ALA A 121 4.08 9.49 10.72
C ALA A 121 3.99 10.53 11.84
N ALA A 122 3.05 10.40 12.77
CA ALA A 122 2.92 11.31 13.91
C ALA A 122 4.12 11.21 14.87
N ASP A 123 4.62 9.99 15.09
CA ASP A 123 5.75 9.74 15.97
C ASP A 123 7.08 10.14 15.30
N VAL A 124 7.25 9.78 14.02
CA VAL A 124 8.44 10.10 13.21
C VAL A 124 8.57 11.61 12.97
N PHE A 125 7.47 12.33 12.73
CA PHE A 125 7.48 13.76 12.44
C PHE A 125 6.86 14.58 13.58
N SER A 126 7.42 14.46 14.77
CA SER A 126 7.06 15.26 15.95
C SER A 126 7.82 16.60 16.01
N GLY A 127 7.25 17.59 16.72
CA GLY A 127 7.88 18.90 16.92
C GLY A 127 7.98 19.76 15.65
N PRO A 128 9.14 20.39 15.34
CA PRO A 128 9.31 21.26 14.18
C PRO A 128 9.03 20.58 12.83
N GLY A 129 9.13 19.25 12.77
CA GLY A 129 8.89 18.45 11.56
C GLY A 129 7.41 18.13 11.29
N ARG A 130 6.47 18.55 12.14
CA ARG A 130 5.05 18.16 12.07
C ARG A 130 4.36 18.52 10.75
N PHE A 131 4.89 19.47 9.99
CA PHE A 131 4.40 19.74 8.64
C PHE A 131 4.45 18.49 7.73
N PHE A 132 5.51 17.67 7.82
CA PHE A 132 5.67 16.48 6.98
C PHE A 132 4.61 15.40 7.25
N PHE A 133 4.08 15.33 8.47
CA PHE A 133 2.94 14.48 8.78
C PHE A 133 1.75 14.81 7.87
N TYR A 134 1.39 16.09 7.72
CA TYR A 134 0.27 16.50 6.85
C TYR A 134 0.54 16.22 5.37
N VAL A 135 1.79 16.37 4.93
CA VAL A 135 2.21 16.01 3.56
C VAL A 135 1.96 14.53 3.29
N ILE A 136 2.34 13.65 4.22
CA ILE A 136 2.11 12.21 4.11
C ILE A 136 0.62 11.86 4.07
N GLN A 137 -0.19 12.48 4.94
CA GLN A 137 -1.63 12.26 4.94
C GLN A 137 -2.27 12.68 3.62
N PHE A 138 -1.91 13.86 3.13
CA PHE A 138 -2.42 14.36 1.86
C PHE A 138 -1.98 13.48 0.68
N ALA A 139 -0.72 13.06 0.64
CA ALA A 139 -0.22 12.16 -0.39
C ALA A 139 -0.94 10.81 -0.37
N THR A 140 -1.21 10.27 0.84
CA THR A 140 -1.97 9.03 1.03
C THR A 140 -3.41 9.18 0.56
N MET A 141 -4.08 10.28 0.91
CA MET A 141 -5.43 10.58 0.42
C MET A 141 -5.47 10.64 -1.11
N VAL A 142 -4.54 11.37 -1.73
CA VAL A 142 -4.49 11.53 -3.19
C VAL A 142 -4.22 10.21 -3.90
N VAL A 143 -3.33 9.35 -3.37
CA VAL A 143 -3.07 8.05 -4.01
C VAL A 143 -4.27 7.11 -3.90
N LEU A 144 -5.02 7.15 -2.79
CA LEU A 144 -6.25 6.37 -2.64
C LEU A 144 -7.36 6.84 -3.59
N ILE A 145 -7.52 8.15 -3.76
CA ILE A 145 -8.45 8.71 -4.76
C ILE A 145 -8.05 8.28 -6.18
N LEU A 146 -6.75 8.33 -6.50
CA LEU A 146 -6.26 7.92 -7.80
C LEU A 146 -6.47 6.41 -8.04
N ALA A 147 -6.28 5.58 -7.03
CA ALA A 147 -6.55 4.15 -7.10
C ALA A 147 -8.03 3.87 -7.39
N ALA A 148 -8.95 4.56 -6.71
CA ALA A 148 -10.38 4.48 -6.99
C ALA A 148 -10.69 4.87 -8.44
N ASN A 149 -10.12 5.98 -8.92
CA ASN A 149 -10.29 6.43 -10.30
C ASN A 149 -9.74 5.42 -11.33
N ALA A 150 -8.62 4.76 -11.06
CA ALA A 150 -8.08 3.72 -11.92
C ALA A 150 -9.04 2.54 -12.06
N SER A 151 -9.67 2.10 -10.95
CA SER A 151 -10.68 1.04 -10.95
C SER A 151 -11.91 1.40 -11.79
N PHE A 152 -12.42 2.63 -11.66
CA PHE A 152 -13.54 3.11 -12.48
C PHE A 152 -13.19 3.19 -13.97
N ASN A 153 -11.97 3.55 -14.33
CA ASN A 153 -11.51 3.58 -15.73
C ASN A 153 -11.21 2.18 -16.30
N GLY A 154 -10.94 1.19 -15.44
CA GLY A 154 -10.72 -0.20 -15.83
C GLY A 154 -12.03 -0.97 -16.07
N PHE A 155 -13.07 -0.64 -15.30
CA PHE A 155 -14.35 -1.36 -15.30
C PHE A 155 -15.03 -1.43 -16.68
N PRO A 156 -15.17 -0.35 -17.48
CA PRO A 156 -15.80 -0.42 -18.80
C PRO A 156 -15.08 -1.36 -19.77
N ARG A 157 -13.74 -1.42 -19.71
CA ARG A 157 -12.96 -2.33 -20.55
C ARG A 157 -13.23 -3.79 -20.19
N LEU A 158 -13.35 -4.11 -18.90
CA LEU A 158 -13.74 -5.45 -18.45
C LEU A 158 -15.17 -5.80 -18.91
N CYS A 159 -16.12 -4.88 -18.79
CA CYS A 159 -17.49 -5.08 -19.29
C CYS A 159 -17.53 -5.29 -20.81
N ALA A 160 -16.72 -4.56 -21.58
CA ALA A 160 -16.63 -4.73 -23.03
C ALA A 160 -16.06 -6.10 -23.43
N PHE A 161 -15.06 -6.62 -22.71
CA PHE A 161 -14.55 -7.98 -22.92
C PHE A 161 -15.62 -9.03 -22.62
N LEU A 162 -16.28 -8.96 -21.46
CA LEU A 162 -17.35 -9.87 -21.07
C LEU A 162 -18.57 -9.83 -22.02
N ALA A 163 -18.90 -8.65 -22.57
CA ALA A 163 -19.98 -8.50 -23.53
C ALA A 163 -19.65 -9.05 -24.91
N ARG A 164 -18.37 -9.11 -25.30
CA ARG A 164 -17.93 -9.81 -26.53
C ARG A 164 -18.00 -11.32 -26.39
N ASP A 165 -17.87 -11.84 -25.18
CA ASP A 165 -17.96 -13.26 -24.88
C ASP A 165 -19.40 -13.71 -24.52
N ASP A 166 -20.43 -12.91 -24.86
CA ASP A 166 -21.85 -13.17 -24.59
C ASP A 166 -22.24 -13.30 -23.09
N HIS A 167 -21.37 -12.89 -22.18
CA HIS A 167 -21.60 -12.97 -20.73
C HIS A 167 -22.24 -11.70 -20.14
N LEU A 168 -22.37 -10.62 -20.94
CA LEU A 168 -23.05 -9.38 -20.58
C LEU A 168 -23.87 -8.83 -21.75
N PRO A 169 -24.86 -7.94 -21.50
CA PRO A 169 -25.64 -7.31 -22.57
C PRO A 169 -24.73 -6.64 -23.62
N HIS A 170 -24.98 -6.93 -24.90
CA HIS A 170 -24.23 -6.44 -26.05
C HIS A 170 -24.09 -4.91 -26.11
N ARG A 171 -24.97 -4.16 -25.44
CA ARG A 171 -24.87 -2.68 -25.30
C ARG A 171 -23.57 -2.23 -24.63
N PHE A 172 -22.93 -3.07 -23.81
CA PHE A 172 -21.62 -2.78 -23.22
C PHE A 172 -20.43 -3.03 -24.18
N GLY A 173 -20.64 -3.77 -25.28
CA GLY A 173 -19.60 -4.07 -26.27
C GLY A 173 -19.30 -2.93 -27.26
N ALA A 174 -20.09 -1.85 -27.24
CA ALA A 174 -19.96 -0.71 -28.15
C ALA A 174 -18.80 0.25 -27.79
N TYR A 175 -18.22 0.13 -26.58
CA TYR A 175 -17.05 0.87 -26.14
C TYR A 175 -15.80 -0.02 -26.20
N GLY A 176 -15.27 -0.28 -27.40
CA GLY A 176 -14.05 -1.07 -27.58
C GLY A 176 -13.34 -0.76 -28.88
#